data_AF-A0A523UNQ1-F1
#
_entry.id   AF-A0A523UNQ1-F1
#
_cell.length_a   1.000
_cell.length_b   1.000
_cell.length_c   1.000
_cell.angle_alpha   90.00
_cell.angle_beta   90.00
_cell.angle_gamma   90.00
#
_symmetry.space_group_name_H-M   'P 1'
#
loop_
_entity.id
_entity.type
_entity.pdbx_description
1 polymer ?
#
loop_
_entity_poly.entity_id
_entity_poly.type
_entity_poly.pdbx_seq_one_letter_code
_entity_poly.pdbx_strand_id
1 'polypeptide(L)'
;MVIERKILVWPPDYVRRHNLEHEFSDLFISLVKGAFEEDLYALEVSTKYLCGDKQGVKDMARQIADKVLESVRHVCSSKDISARCPLPWRFGRLPDFLRDESTPDKGVGVYFLGPPDLFEVDSIERSQARDGLSRQLQEVLVQVESKFGAYDDSLRVLILEVYGNNTCLSDSDVEDAICKAALPPCVSQIWLAYPEYIGEWDWRVAYRRVK
;
A
#
# COMPACT_ATOMS: atom_id res chain seq x y z
N MET A 1 4.70 33.82 1.51
CA MET A 1 4.35 32.51 2.10
C MET A 1 5.03 31.45 1.27
N VAL A 2 5.70 30.50 1.93
CA VAL A 2 6.42 29.39 1.31
C VAL A 2 5.84 28.09 1.85
N ILE A 3 5.55 27.15 0.96
CA ILE A 3 4.97 25.86 1.29
C ILE A 3 5.95 24.78 0.85
N GLU A 4 6.33 23.89 1.76
CA GLU A 4 7.02 22.64 1.43
C GLU A 4 6.06 21.49 1.72
N ARG A 5 5.95 20.54 0.80
CA ARG A 5 5.15 19.33 0.95
C ARG A 5 6.06 18.13 1.12
N LYS A 6 5.81 17.29 2.11
CA LYS A 6 6.58 16.08 2.39
C LYS A 6 5.66 14.90 2.66
N ILE A 7 6.09 13.73 2.19
CA ILE A 7 5.38 12.48 2.38
C ILE A 7 6.15 11.66 3.40
N LEU A 8 5.47 11.20 4.45
CA LEU A 8 5.95 10.23 5.41
C LEU A 8 5.41 8.87 4.97
N VAL A 9 6.29 7.90 4.74
CA VAL A 9 5.90 6.58 4.20
C VAL A 9 6.13 5.53 5.26
N TRP A 10 5.06 4.88 5.71
CA TRP A 10 5.18 3.76 6.64
C TRP A 10 4.39 2.53 6.16
N PRO A 11 4.97 1.32 6.23
CA PRO A 11 6.37 1.02 6.53
C PRO A 11 7.34 1.59 5.47
N PRO A 12 8.65 1.73 5.77
CA PRO A 12 9.60 2.44 4.89
C PRO A 12 9.73 1.84 3.50
N ASP A 13 9.43 0.55 3.34
CA ASP A 13 9.49 -0.17 2.08
C ASP A 13 8.12 -0.34 1.41
N TYR A 14 7.07 0.33 1.91
CA TYR A 14 5.70 0.23 1.39
C TYR A 14 5.63 0.51 -0.11
N VAL A 15 6.17 1.64 -0.57
CA VAL A 15 6.15 2.03 -1.99
C VAL A 15 6.84 0.98 -2.86
N ARG A 16 7.98 0.45 -2.38
CA ARG A 16 8.69 -0.61 -3.10
C ARG A 16 7.84 -1.87 -3.20
N ARG A 17 7.23 -2.31 -2.09
CA ARG A 17 6.39 -3.52 -2.07
C ARG A 17 5.15 -3.36 -2.94
N HIS A 18 4.46 -2.23 -2.86
CA HIS A 18 3.30 -1.94 -3.68
C HIS A 18 3.65 -1.94 -5.18
N ASN A 19 4.81 -1.40 -5.57
CA ASN A 19 5.27 -1.50 -6.95
C ASN A 19 5.57 -2.94 -7.38
N LEU A 20 6.08 -3.79 -6.47
CA LEU A 20 6.30 -5.21 -6.77
C LEU A 20 4.98 -5.98 -6.92
N GLU A 21 3.95 -5.62 -6.15
CA GLU A 21 2.59 -6.14 -6.30
C GLU A 21 2.04 -5.85 -7.71
N HIS A 22 2.12 -4.60 -8.18
CA HIS A 22 1.72 -4.23 -9.54
C HIS A 22 2.51 -4.99 -10.62
N GLU A 23 3.84 -5.04 -10.49
CA GLU A 23 4.69 -5.76 -11.46
C GLU A 23 4.37 -7.26 -11.50
N PHE A 24 4.01 -7.85 -10.36
CA PHE A 24 3.56 -9.24 -10.27
C PHE A 24 2.19 -9.43 -10.94
N SER A 25 1.20 -8.62 -10.56
CA SER A 25 -0.18 -8.78 -11.03
C SER A 25 -0.29 -8.53 -12.53
N ASP A 26 0.32 -7.46 -13.03
CA ASP A 26 0.28 -7.10 -14.44
C ASP A 26 0.91 -8.19 -15.30
N LEU A 27 2.06 -8.71 -14.88
CA LEU A 27 2.72 -9.79 -15.59
C LEU A 27 1.89 -11.07 -15.55
N PHE A 28 1.42 -11.50 -14.37
CA PHE A 28 0.61 -12.71 -14.25
C PHE A 28 -0.64 -12.64 -15.14
N ILE A 29 -1.42 -11.56 -15.03
CA ILE A 29 -2.63 -11.33 -15.83
C ILE A 29 -2.31 -11.36 -17.33
N SER A 30 -1.20 -10.74 -17.75
CA SER A 30 -0.79 -10.74 -19.16
C SER A 30 -0.45 -12.14 -19.68
N LEU A 31 0.14 -13.01 -18.85
CA LEU A 31 0.56 -14.36 -19.22
C LEU A 31 -0.62 -15.33 -19.33
N VAL A 32 -1.63 -15.19 -18.46
CA VAL A 32 -2.81 -16.08 -18.45
C VAL A 32 -3.98 -15.53 -19.27
N LYS A 33 -3.79 -14.35 -19.89
CA LYS A 33 -4.82 -13.70 -20.71
C LYS A 33 -5.30 -14.63 -21.82
N GLY A 34 -6.63 -14.73 -21.95
CA GLY A 34 -7.28 -15.56 -22.98
C GLY A 34 -7.46 -17.03 -22.61
N ALA A 35 -6.84 -17.52 -21.52
CA ALA A 35 -7.08 -18.89 -21.06
C ALA A 35 -8.36 -19.03 -20.20
N PHE A 36 -8.83 -17.92 -19.63
CA PHE A 36 -9.92 -17.87 -18.66
C PHE A 36 -10.93 -16.76 -19.02
N GLU A 37 -11.71 -16.97 -20.09
CA GLU A 37 -12.68 -15.98 -20.59
C GLU A 37 -14.15 -16.32 -20.25
N GLU A 38 -14.41 -17.54 -19.82
CA GLU A 38 -15.75 -18.06 -19.56
C GLU A 38 -16.34 -17.54 -18.24
N ASP A 39 -15.48 -17.10 -17.31
CA ASP A 39 -15.88 -16.66 -15.99
C ASP A 39 -14.81 -15.77 -15.34
N LEU A 40 -15.05 -15.34 -14.11
CA LEU A 40 -14.09 -14.63 -13.29
C LEU A 40 -13.29 -15.61 -12.43
N TYR A 41 -11.97 -15.47 -12.52
CA TYR A 41 -11.00 -16.25 -11.77
C TYR A 41 -10.10 -15.32 -10.96
N ALA A 42 -9.62 -15.83 -9.83
CA ALA A 42 -8.84 -15.08 -8.87
C ALA A 42 -7.56 -15.85 -8.52
N LEU A 43 -6.43 -15.16 -8.58
CA LEU A 43 -5.19 -15.60 -7.96
C LEU A 43 -5.07 -14.95 -6.58
N GLU A 44 -5.05 -15.76 -5.54
CA GLU A 44 -4.75 -15.31 -4.18
C GLU A 44 -3.27 -15.53 -3.87
N VAL A 45 -2.58 -14.47 -3.47
CA VAL A 45 -1.14 -14.48 -3.10
C VAL A 45 -0.95 -13.75 -1.79
N SER A 46 -0.12 -14.29 -0.90
CA SER A 46 0.26 -13.57 0.32
C SER A 46 1.40 -12.57 0.06
N THR A 47 1.15 -11.29 0.38
CA THR A 47 2.12 -10.19 0.19
C THR A 47 3.40 -10.37 1.00
N LYS A 48 3.32 -11.11 2.11
CA LYS A 48 4.47 -11.44 2.98
C LYS A 48 5.62 -12.13 2.21
N TYR A 49 5.28 -12.90 1.18
CA TYR A 49 6.26 -13.67 0.39
C TYR A 49 6.68 -12.97 -0.91
N LEU A 50 6.06 -11.84 -1.25
CA LEU A 50 6.48 -10.99 -2.38
C LEU A 50 7.66 -10.12 -1.95
N CYS A 51 8.79 -10.77 -1.73
CA CYS A 51 10.04 -10.13 -1.36
C CYS A 51 11.13 -10.39 -2.42
N GLY A 52 12.18 -9.56 -2.40
CA GLY A 52 13.31 -9.66 -3.33
C GLY A 52 13.39 -8.50 -4.31
N ASP A 53 14.02 -8.76 -5.46
CA ASP A 53 14.15 -7.81 -6.54
C ASP A 53 13.04 -7.96 -7.59
N LYS A 54 12.98 -7.01 -8.50
CA LYS A 54 11.98 -6.97 -9.57
C LYS A 54 12.03 -8.22 -10.46
N GLN A 55 13.21 -8.76 -10.70
CA GLN A 55 13.36 -9.94 -11.56
C GLN A 55 12.82 -11.20 -10.87
N GLY A 56 13.14 -11.41 -9.60
CA GLY A 56 12.63 -12.53 -8.81
C GLY A 56 11.11 -12.54 -8.76
N VAL A 57 10.47 -11.38 -8.54
CA VAL A 57 9.00 -11.26 -8.56
C VAL A 57 8.40 -11.64 -9.92
N LYS A 58 9.05 -11.24 -11.01
CA LYS A 58 8.61 -11.64 -12.36
C LYS A 58 8.76 -13.13 -12.62
N ASP A 59 9.84 -13.73 -12.12
CA ASP A 59 10.06 -15.17 -12.23
C ASP A 59 9.07 -15.96 -11.39
N MET A 60 8.63 -15.42 -10.25
CA MET A 60 7.54 -15.99 -9.46
C MET A 60 6.22 -15.96 -10.23
N ALA A 61 5.87 -14.82 -10.83
CA ALA A 61 4.65 -14.68 -11.64
C ALA A 61 4.62 -15.67 -12.82
N ARG A 62 5.75 -15.83 -13.54
CA ARG A 62 5.90 -16.81 -14.63
C ARG A 62 5.67 -18.25 -14.16
N GLN A 63 6.36 -18.67 -13.10
CA GLN A 63 6.22 -20.03 -12.57
C GLN A 63 4.79 -20.36 -12.14
N ILE A 64 4.08 -19.38 -11.58
CA ILE A 64 2.68 -19.56 -11.19
C ILE A 64 1.79 -19.63 -12.45
N ALA A 65 1.99 -18.71 -13.41
CA ALA A 65 1.26 -18.70 -14.67
C ALA A 65 1.39 -20.03 -15.43
N ASP A 66 2.61 -20.58 -15.54
CA ASP A 66 2.86 -21.85 -16.21
C ASP A 66 2.03 -22.99 -15.58
N LYS A 67 2.04 -23.10 -14.25
CA LYS A 67 1.25 -24.11 -13.52
C LYS A 67 -0.25 -23.94 -13.70
N VAL A 68 -0.71 -22.69 -13.73
CA VAL A 68 -2.12 -22.35 -13.96
C VAL A 68 -2.52 -22.75 -15.39
N LEU A 69 -1.69 -22.44 -16.38
CA LEU A 69 -1.92 -22.76 -17.80
C LEU A 69 -1.89 -24.26 -18.08
N GLU A 70 -1.01 -25.01 -17.42
CA GLU A 70 -1.00 -26.48 -17.47
C GLU A 70 -2.28 -27.11 -16.90
N SER A 71 -2.97 -26.38 -16.02
CA SER A 71 -4.11 -26.85 -15.25
C SER A 71 -5.46 -26.28 -15.71
N VAL A 72 -5.53 -25.59 -16.87
CA VAL A 72 -6.74 -24.88 -17.35
C VAL A 72 -8.00 -25.74 -17.28
N ARG A 73 -7.94 -26.96 -17.83
CA ARG A 73 -9.09 -27.88 -17.84
C ARG A 73 -9.58 -28.24 -16.43
N HIS A 74 -8.64 -28.34 -15.47
CA HIS A 74 -8.96 -28.64 -14.09
C HIS A 74 -9.66 -27.47 -13.41
N VAL A 75 -9.13 -26.26 -13.60
CA VAL A 75 -9.66 -25.03 -12.99
C VAL A 75 -11.03 -24.68 -13.55
N CYS A 76 -11.22 -24.81 -14.87
CA CYS A 76 -12.54 -24.57 -15.49
C CYS A 76 -13.61 -25.58 -15.06
N SER A 77 -13.22 -26.74 -14.51
CA SER A 77 -14.15 -27.70 -13.90
C SER A 77 -14.48 -27.41 -12.43
N SER A 78 -14.29 -26.15 -11.99
CA SER A 78 -14.57 -25.63 -10.65
C SER A 78 -13.72 -26.26 -9.54
N LYS A 79 -12.45 -26.54 -9.82
CA LYS A 79 -11.49 -26.99 -8.81
C LYS A 79 -10.36 -25.98 -8.67
N ASP A 80 -10.19 -25.49 -7.45
CA ASP A 80 -9.07 -24.65 -7.12
C ASP A 80 -7.77 -25.45 -7.22
N ILE A 81 -6.73 -24.79 -7.70
CA ILE A 81 -5.36 -25.27 -7.62
C ILE A 81 -4.59 -24.39 -6.64
N SER A 82 -3.64 -24.99 -5.93
CA SER A 82 -2.80 -24.26 -4.99
C SER A 82 -1.43 -24.90 -4.92
N ALA A 83 -0.44 -24.08 -4.61
CA ALA A 83 0.90 -24.57 -4.31
C ALA A 83 1.60 -23.64 -3.32
N ARG A 84 2.68 -24.15 -2.72
CA ARG A 84 3.56 -23.39 -1.82
C ARG A 84 4.82 -22.85 -2.49
N CYS A 85 5.04 -23.21 -3.76
CA CYS A 85 6.22 -22.84 -4.53
C CYS A 85 5.77 -22.23 -5.86
N PRO A 86 6.30 -21.05 -6.25
CA PRO A 86 7.43 -20.32 -5.63
C PRO A 86 7.09 -19.58 -4.33
N LEU A 87 5.80 -19.35 -4.07
CA LEU A 87 5.27 -18.84 -2.81
C LEU A 87 3.91 -19.52 -2.53
N PRO A 88 3.28 -19.31 -1.35
CA PRO A 88 1.91 -19.76 -1.12
C PRO A 88 0.90 -19.02 -1.99
N TRP A 89 0.20 -19.73 -2.87
CA TRP A 89 -0.85 -19.19 -3.73
C TRP A 89 -2.00 -20.18 -3.95
N ARG A 90 -3.17 -19.63 -4.29
CA ARG A 90 -4.36 -20.37 -4.71
C ARG A 90 -4.95 -19.70 -5.95
N PHE A 91 -5.39 -20.50 -6.93
CA PHE A 91 -6.07 -20.01 -8.12
C PHE A 91 -7.34 -20.80 -8.36
N GLY A 92 -8.44 -20.10 -8.62
CA GLY A 92 -9.75 -20.72 -8.79
C GLY A 92 -10.78 -19.75 -9.35
N ARG A 93 -11.97 -20.27 -9.62
CA ARG A 93 -13.12 -19.44 -10.01
C ARG A 93 -13.55 -18.62 -8.80
N LEU A 94 -13.73 -17.31 -8.97
CA LEU A 94 -14.21 -16.45 -7.90
C LEU A 94 -15.71 -16.70 -7.67
N PRO A 95 -16.15 -17.15 -6.49
CA PRO A 95 -17.56 -17.40 -6.22
C PRO A 95 -18.42 -16.13 -6.32
N ASP A 96 -19.65 -16.25 -6.81
CA ASP A 96 -20.55 -15.10 -7.02
C ASP A 96 -20.83 -14.31 -5.74
N PHE A 97 -20.89 -14.98 -4.59
CA PHE A 97 -21.13 -14.32 -3.29
C PHE A 97 -19.94 -13.49 -2.78
N LEU A 98 -18.76 -13.62 -3.41
CA LEU A 98 -17.59 -12.77 -3.14
C LEU A 98 -17.45 -11.63 -4.15
N ARG A 99 -18.35 -11.54 -5.14
CA ARG A 99 -18.35 -10.46 -6.14
C ARG A 99 -19.19 -9.30 -5.62
N ASP A 100 -18.66 -8.09 -5.76
CA ASP A 100 -19.40 -6.86 -5.53
C ASP A 100 -19.92 -6.26 -6.85
N GLU A 101 -20.67 -5.15 -6.78
CA GLU A 101 -21.23 -4.47 -7.95
C GLU A 101 -20.16 -3.92 -8.91
N SER A 102 -18.92 -3.76 -8.45
CA SER A 102 -17.79 -3.25 -9.24
C SER A 102 -16.94 -4.37 -9.86
N THR A 103 -17.18 -5.61 -9.46
CA THR A 103 -16.41 -6.77 -9.89
C THR A 103 -16.77 -7.13 -11.33
N PRO A 104 -15.79 -7.28 -12.24
CA PRO A 104 -16.08 -7.61 -13.63
C PRO A 104 -16.70 -9.01 -13.76
N ASP A 105 -17.57 -9.20 -14.76
CA ASP A 105 -18.26 -10.49 -14.97
C ASP A 105 -17.31 -11.66 -15.27
N LYS A 106 -16.16 -11.35 -15.89
CA LYS A 106 -15.22 -12.35 -16.42
C LYS A 106 -13.78 -11.84 -16.45
N GLY A 107 -12.84 -12.78 -16.51
CA GLY A 107 -11.42 -12.52 -16.63
C GLY A 107 -10.62 -13.04 -15.45
N VAL A 108 -9.47 -12.44 -15.19
CA VAL A 108 -8.55 -12.85 -14.12
C VAL A 108 -8.17 -11.66 -13.26
N GLY A 109 -8.39 -11.78 -11.95
CA GLY A 109 -7.93 -10.86 -10.92
C GLY A 109 -6.80 -11.45 -10.07
N VAL A 110 -6.05 -10.58 -9.41
CA VAL A 110 -5.03 -10.95 -8.42
C VAL A 110 -5.38 -10.30 -7.09
N TYR A 111 -5.53 -11.10 -6.05
CA TYR A 111 -5.86 -10.68 -4.69
C TYR A 111 -4.64 -10.89 -3.80
N PHE A 112 -4.16 -9.80 -3.26
CA PHE A 112 -3.06 -9.78 -2.32
C PHE A 112 -3.62 -9.94 -0.91
N LEU A 113 -3.47 -11.15 -0.37
CA LEU A 113 -3.85 -11.43 1.01
C LEU A 113 -2.84 -10.74 1.94
N GLY A 114 -3.34 -9.76 2.70
CA GLY A 114 -2.65 -9.24 3.86
C GLY A 114 -2.41 -10.34 4.91
N PRO A 115 -1.62 -10.07 5.96
CA PRO A 115 -1.55 -10.99 7.09
C PRO A 115 -2.98 -11.26 7.61
N PRO A 116 -3.33 -12.52 7.94
CA PRO A 116 -4.67 -12.90 8.37
C PRO A 116 -5.14 -12.17 9.65
N ASP A 117 -4.23 -11.57 10.39
CA ASP A 117 -4.48 -10.87 11.64
C ASP A 117 -4.78 -9.38 11.42
N LEU A 118 -5.82 -9.07 10.64
CA LEU A 118 -6.34 -7.69 10.51
C LEU A 118 -7.01 -7.17 11.81
N PHE A 119 -7.18 -8.04 12.82
CA PHE A 119 -7.86 -7.70 14.08
C PHE A 119 -6.95 -7.63 15.31
N GLU A 120 -5.69 -8.07 15.20
CA GLU A 120 -4.69 -7.94 16.27
C GLU A 120 -3.40 -7.37 15.71
N VAL A 121 -3.35 -6.04 15.59
CA VAL A 121 -2.07 -5.36 15.40
C VAL A 121 -1.24 -5.57 16.67
N ASP A 122 -0.12 -6.28 16.55
CA ASP A 122 0.78 -6.50 17.67
C ASP A 122 1.20 -5.14 18.25
N SER A 123 1.07 -4.99 19.57
CA SER A 123 1.55 -3.84 20.33
C SER A 123 3.00 -3.45 19.98
N ILE A 124 3.83 -4.43 19.63
CA ILE A 124 5.21 -4.23 19.19
C ILE A 124 5.26 -3.56 17.82
N GLU A 125 4.48 -4.02 16.86
CA GLU A 125 4.42 -3.45 15.51
C GLU A 125 3.91 -2.00 15.54
N ARG A 126 2.91 -1.71 16.38
CA ARG A 126 2.44 -0.33 16.61
C ARG A 126 3.50 0.55 17.24
N SER A 127 4.26 0.05 18.22
CA SER A 127 5.38 0.81 18.81
C SER A 127 6.45 1.11 17.76
N GLN A 128 6.85 0.11 16.97
CA GLN A 128 7.82 0.29 15.90
C GLN A 128 7.36 1.31 14.85
N ALA A 129 6.06 1.31 14.53
CA ALA A 129 5.47 2.27 13.61
C ALA A 129 5.54 3.71 14.14
N ARG A 130 5.20 3.92 15.42
CA ARG A 130 5.29 5.25 16.06
C ARG A 130 6.72 5.77 16.12
N ASP A 131 7.67 4.90 16.49
CA ASP A 131 9.10 5.26 16.56
C ASP A 131 9.66 5.57 15.17
N GLY A 132 9.26 4.76 14.18
CA GLY A 132 9.62 4.94 12.78
C GLY A 132 9.09 6.23 12.18
N LEU A 133 7.81 6.54 12.43
CA LEU A 133 7.18 7.80 12.02
C LEU A 133 7.89 9.01 12.64
N SER A 134 8.17 8.93 13.95
CA SER A 134 8.87 9.99 14.68
C SER A 134 10.26 10.25 14.09
N ARG A 135 11.00 9.19 13.73
CA ARG A 135 12.31 9.31 13.07
C ARG A 135 12.20 9.97 11.70
N GLN A 136 11.27 9.52 10.85
CA GLN A 136 11.07 10.13 9.53
C GLN A 136 10.65 11.61 9.63
N LEU A 137 9.81 11.95 10.60
CA LEU A 137 9.42 13.33 10.86
C LEU A 137 10.65 14.19 11.22
N GLN A 138 11.55 13.69 12.07
CA GLN A 138 12.78 14.41 12.40
C GLN A 138 13.68 14.62 11.17
N GLU A 139 13.85 13.59 10.34
CA GLU A 139 14.61 13.70 9.08
C GLU A 139 13.99 14.75 8.15
N VAL A 140 12.65 14.78 8.04
CA VAL A 140 11.92 15.80 7.28
C VAL A 140 12.16 17.19 7.85
N LEU A 141 12.09 17.38 9.16
CA LEU A 141 12.28 18.69 9.78
C LEU A 141 13.70 19.24 9.52
N VAL A 142 14.73 18.39 9.58
CA VAL A 142 16.11 18.76 9.23
C VAL A 142 16.23 19.16 7.76
N GLN A 143 15.60 18.42 6.85
CA GLN A 143 15.60 18.77 5.43
C GLN A 143 14.90 20.11 5.16
N VAL A 144 13.76 20.34 5.83
CA VAL A 144 12.95 21.55 5.67
C VAL A 144 13.69 22.77 6.20
N GLU A 145 14.43 22.64 7.31
CA GLU A 145 15.22 23.73 7.87
C GLU A 145 16.19 24.33 6.86
N SER A 146 16.91 23.48 6.13
CA SER A 146 17.84 23.92 5.08
C SER A 146 17.16 24.70 3.94
N LYS A 147 15.91 24.36 3.61
CA LYS A 147 15.14 25.02 2.55
C LYS A 147 14.50 26.33 3.03
N PHE A 148 14.01 26.33 4.26
CA PHE A 148 13.28 27.45 4.86
C PHE A 148 14.18 28.57 5.37
N GLY A 149 15.47 28.29 5.58
CA GLY A 149 16.45 29.32 5.97
C GLY A 149 16.64 30.44 4.95
N ALA A 150 16.26 30.24 3.68
CA ALA A 150 16.33 31.31 2.65
C ALA A 150 15.11 32.26 2.67
N TYR A 151 14.12 32.03 3.54
CA TYR A 151 12.82 32.68 3.49
C TYR A 151 12.37 33.22 4.86
N ASP A 152 13.27 33.91 5.56
CA ASP A 152 13.03 34.33 6.94
C ASP A 152 11.85 35.28 7.14
N ASP A 153 11.57 36.14 6.16
CA ASP A 153 10.44 37.09 6.19
C ASP A 153 9.12 36.49 5.71
N SER A 154 9.07 35.19 5.41
CA SER A 154 7.86 34.52 4.93
C SER A 154 7.22 33.63 5.98
N LEU A 155 5.88 33.53 5.92
CA LEU A 155 5.16 32.43 6.54
C LEU A 155 5.60 31.11 5.89
N ARG A 156 6.18 30.21 6.67
CA ARG A 156 6.78 28.95 6.22
C ARG A 156 5.95 27.77 6.70
N VAL A 157 5.24 27.14 5.78
CA VAL A 157 4.25 26.10 6.06
C VAL A 157 4.77 24.75 5.57
N LEU A 158 4.88 23.78 6.47
CA LEU A 158 5.17 22.40 6.14
C LEU A 158 3.84 21.62 6.06
N ILE A 159 3.55 21.04 4.90
CA ILE A 159 2.43 20.12 4.72
C ILE A 159 2.97 18.69 4.74
N LEU A 160 2.44 17.86 5.62
CA LEU A 160 2.76 16.45 5.76
C LEU A 160 1.62 15.60 5.21
N GLU A 161 1.96 14.58 4.44
CA GLU A 161 1.05 13.54 3.99
C GLU A 161 1.58 12.20 4.47
N VAL A 162 0.75 11.37 5.10
CA VAL A 162 1.15 10.05 5.57
C VAL A 162 0.61 9.00 4.62
N TYR A 163 1.50 8.21 4.05
CA TYR A 163 1.19 7.22 3.02
C TYR A 163 1.65 5.84 3.46
N GLY A 164 0.83 4.82 3.17
CA GLY A 164 1.18 3.42 3.35
C GLY A 164 0.13 2.58 4.05
N ASN A 165 0.53 1.42 4.55
CA ASN A 165 -0.38 0.52 5.25
C ASN A 165 -0.53 0.98 6.70
N ASN A 166 -1.53 1.83 6.94
CA ASN A 166 -1.76 2.51 8.20
C ASN A 166 -2.48 1.65 9.26
N THR A 167 -2.59 0.33 9.08
CA THR A 167 -3.19 -0.53 10.13
C THR A 167 -2.50 -0.35 11.49
N CYS A 168 -1.21 -0.01 11.51
CA CYS A 168 -0.43 0.22 12.73
C CYS A 168 -0.35 1.70 13.17
N LEU A 169 -0.88 2.65 12.40
CA LEU A 169 -0.83 4.09 12.69
C LEU A 169 -2.22 4.72 12.57
N SER A 170 -2.76 5.18 13.68
CA SER A 170 -3.97 6.02 13.67
C SER A 170 -3.61 7.49 13.42
N ASP A 171 -4.58 8.29 12.96
CA ASP A 171 -4.40 9.74 12.82
C ASP A 171 -3.93 10.41 14.12
N SER A 172 -4.42 9.92 15.27
CA SER A 172 -3.99 10.39 16.59
C SER A 172 -2.51 10.12 16.86
N ASP A 173 -1.97 8.99 16.37
CA ASP A 173 -0.53 8.68 16.51
C ASP A 173 0.32 9.66 15.70
N VAL A 174 -0.15 10.05 14.52
CA VAL A 174 0.52 11.02 13.65
C VAL A 174 0.50 12.41 14.29
N GLU A 175 -0.64 12.84 14.78
CA GLU A 175 -0.80 14.12 15.45
C GLU A 175 0.05 14.23 16.71
N ASP A 176 0.06 13.17 17.53
CA ASP A 176 0.87 13.08 18.73
C ASP A 176 2.37 13.20 18.41
N ALA A 177 2.84 12.52 17.35
CA ALA A 177 4.22 12.62 16.88
C ALA A 177 4.57 14.06 16.44
N ILE A 178 3.68 14.73 15.70
CA ILE A 178 3.85 16.14 15.27
C ILE A 178 3.88 17.08 16.47
N CYS A 179 2.98 16.91 17.43
CA CYS A 179 2.89 17.74 18.62
C CYS A 179 4.15 17.62 19.48
N LYS A 180 4.68 16.40 19.65
CA LYS A 180 5.89 16.11 20.43
C LYS A 180 7.19 16.51 19.74
N ALA A 181 7.20 16.62 18.41
CA ALA A 181 8.40 17.00 17.67
C ALA A 181 8.87 18.43 18.02
N ALA A 182 10.17 18.57 18.25
CA ALA A 182 10.82 19.88 18.37
C ALA A 182 10.80 20.55 16.99
N LEU A 183 10.13 21.69 16.88
CA LEU A 183 10.05 22.42 15.62
C LEU A 183 11.30 23.29 15.42
N PRO A 184 11.94 23.23 14.26
CA PRO A 184 12.92 24.24 13.87
C PRO A 184 12.26 25.63 13.90
N PRO A 185 12.94 26.69 14.39
CA PRO A 185 12.39 28.05 14.44
C PRO A 185 11.92 28.59 13.08
N CYS A 186 12.45 28.03 11.99
CA CYS A 186 12.09 28.40 10.63
C CYS A 186 10.76 27.79 10.15
N VAL A 187 10.13 26.88 10.90
CA VAL A 187 8.82 26.31 10.54
C VAL A 187 7.74 27.08 11.30
N SER A 188 6.90 27.83 10.58
CA SER A 188 5.83 28.61 11.19
C SER A 188 4.59 27.77 11.50
N GLN A 189 4.27 26.80 10.63
CA GLN A 189 3.09 25.96 10.75
C GLN A 189 3.35 24.56 10.19
N ILE A 190 2.69 23.56 10.79
CA ILE A 190 2.57 22.20 10.24
C ILE A 190 1.11 21.88 9.97
N TRP A 191 0.84 21.44 8.76
CA TRP A 191 -0.48 21.01 8.30
C TRP A 191 -0.42 19.54 7.91
N LEU A 192 -1.45 18.78 8.26
CA LEU A 192 -1.61 17.38 7.88
C LEU A 192 -2.63 17.28 6.74
N ALA A 193 -2.24 16.60 5.67
CA ALA A 193 -3.14 16.22 4.57
C ALA A 193 -3.88 14.93 4.96
N TYR A 194 -5.19 14.89 4.71
CA TYR A 194 -6.03 13.71 4.96
C TYR A 194 -7.15 13.61 3.91
N PRO A 195 -7.66 12.40 3.62
CA PRO A 195 -8.81 12.24 2.75
C PRO A 195 -10.08 12.70 3.47
N GLU A 196 -10.79 13.66 2.87
CA GLU A 196 -12.13 14.07 3.28
C GLU A 196 -13.14 13.47 2.31
N TYR A 197 -13.94 12.52 2.80
CA TYR A 197 -15.02 11.90 2.03
C TYR A 197 -16.15 12.91 1.84
N ILE A 198 -16.45 13.21 0.58
CA ILE A 198 -17.55 14.09 0.16
C ILE A 198 -18.75 13.28 -0.36
N GLY A 199 -18.57 11.97 -0.53
CA GLY A 199 -19.58 10.98 -0.84
C GLY A 199 -19.10 9.59 -0.44
N GLU A 200 -19.89 8.56 -0.74
CA GLU A 200 -19.56 7.16 -0.44
C GLU A 200 -18.30 6.69 -1.18
N TRP A 201 -18.11 7.18 -2.41
CA TRP A 201 -16.99 6.81 -3.28
C TRP A 201 -16.10 7.99 -3.68
N ASP A 202 -16.49 9.21 -3.28
CA ASP A 202 -15.80 10.44 -3.64
C ASP A 202 -15.10 11.05 -2.44
N TRP A 203 -13.85 11.43 -2.64
CA TRP A 203 -13.04 12.08 -1.62
C TRP A 203 -12.17 13.18 -2.23
N ARG A 204 -11.74 14.12 -1.38
CA ARG A 204 -10.75 15.14 -1.74
C ARG A 204 -9.66 15.20 -0.69
N VAL A 205 -8.49 15.70 -1.06
CA VAL A 205 -7.44 16.02 -0.09
C VAL A 205 -7.85 17.27 0.68
N ALA A 206 -8.09 17.13 1.98
CA ALA A 206 -8.26 18.23 2.91
C ALA A 206 -6.98 18.45 3.72
N TYR A 207 -6.89 19.61 4.37
CA TYR A 207 -5.73 19.96 5.19
C TYR A 207 -6.17 20.52 6.53
N ARG A 208 -5.55 20.03 7.61
CA ARG A 208 -5.76 20.55 8.96
C ARG A 208 -4.44 21.04 9.53
N ARG A 209 -4.44 22.24 10.10
CA ARG A 209 -3.30 22.73 10.89
C ARG A 209 -3.20 21.94 12.19
N VAL A 210 -2.00 21.44 12.48
CA VAL A 210 -1.68 20.67 13.70
C VAL A 210 -0.75 21.47 14.62
N LYS A 211 0.14 22.30 14.06
CA LYS A 211 1.06 23.16 14.82
C LYS A 211 1.23 24.51 14.11
#